data_AF-A0A497LZ89-F1
#
_entry.id   AF-A0A497LZ89-F1
#
_cell.length_a   1.000
_cell.length_b   1.000
_cell.length_c   1.000
_cell.angle_alpha   90.00
_cell.angle_beta   90.00
_cell.angle_gamma   90.00
#
_symmetry.space_group_name_H-M   'P 1'
#
loop_
_entity.id
_entity.type
_entity.pdbx_description
1 polymer ?
#
loop_
_entity_poly.entity_id
_entity_poly.type
_entity_poly.pdbx_seq_one_letter_code
_entity_poly.pdbx_strand_id
1 'polypeptide(L)'
;MLRFVKNGDFELLIPITDLTMVPVIEHRDEFEGYVKVAAPTYDIAVKAFDKAQTVRIAEKSGIPCPRTFLIEDIETLKEVADNFRYPVVIKPRMKVFWQRDRGVMLKVTPRNYAYTSRDLIDKYAEIISLLSGMDVPPNFFMVQELVEGEAYGVEALMHEGELKAIFMHKRLREYPVTGGASTLRVSTRNERLARYSVRLLKEMGWEGVAMVEFKMNPCDGNAKLMEVNGRFWGSLSLAVNAGVDFPYLMYKLMLGKDVDPCCRYRVGVMQRWLLPGDLLWLYSSVRNSKEGKLKCLIKFLASSHVADDIISLNDFRPTLGAVISVLRDFSDVVKGKKTIYGEAFV
;
A
#
# COMPACT_ATOMS: atom_id res chain seq x y z
N MET A 1 8.02 -4.98 22.10
CA MET A 1 9.12 -4.79 21.15
C MET A 1 10.33 -4.12 21.78
N LEU A 2 10.21 -2.92 22.36
CA LEU A 2 11.33 -2.23 23.02
C LEU A 2 12.07 -3.11 24.04
N ARG A 3 11.34 -3.79 24.93
CA ARG A 3 11.94 -4.78 25.87
C ARG A 3 12.76 -5.87 25.16
N PHE A 4 12.33 -6.33 23.99
CA PHE A 4 13.03 -7.37 23.24
C PHE A 4 14.34 -6.82 22.67
N VAL A 5 14.30 -5.61 22.09
CA VAL A 5 15.48 -4.91 21.57
C VAL A 5 16.49 -4.63 22.68
N LYS A 6 16.05 -4.12 23.85
CA LYS A 6 16.94 -3.81 24.99
C LYS A 6 17.69 -5.02 25.55
N ASN A 7 17.15 -6.23 25.37
CA ASN A 7 17.72 -7.46 25.93
C ASN A 7 18.41 -8.33 24.87
N GLY A 8 18.45 -7.89 23.61
CA GLY A 8 19.12 -8.59 22.52
C GLY A 8 20.25 -7.75 21.95
N ASP A 9 21.05 -8.37 21.10
CA ASP A 9 22.11 -7.70 20.34
C ASP A 9 21.63 -7.58 18.89
N PHE A 10 21.09 -6.41 18.54
CA PHE A 10 20.54 -6.13 17.22
C PHE A 10 21.19 -4.87 16.65
N GLU A 11 21.74 -4.96 15.45
CA GLU A 11 22.30 -3.79 14.77
C GLU A 11 21.21 -2.94 14.10
N LEU A 12 20.13 -3.58 13.62
CA LEU A 12 19.13 -2.93 12.78
C LEU A 12 17.71 -3.40 13.10
N LEU A 13 16.79 -2.45 13.24
CA LEU A 13 15.36 -2.66 13.37
C LEU A 13 14.66 -2.16 12.11
N ILE A 14 14.04 -3.08 11.36
CA ILE A 14 13.31 -2.76 10.14
C ILE A 14 11.80 -2.97 10.36
N PRO A 15 11.00 -1.90 10.52
CA PRO A 15 9.55 -2.01 10.51
C PRO A 15 9.03 -2.33 9.11
N ILE A 16 8.17 -3.35 8.99
CA ILE A 16 7.72 -3.89 7.69
C ILE A 16 6.27 -3.50 7.35
N THR A 17 5.48 -3.09 8.34
CA THR A 17 4.05 -2.75 8.17
C THR A 17 3.72 -1.45 8.86
N ASP A 18 2.64 -0.76 8.45
CA ASP A 18 2.18 0.48 9.10
C ASP A 18 1.90 0.25 10.60
N LEU A 19 1.43 -0.95 10.98
CA LEU A 19 1.23 -1.37 12.38
C LEU A 19 2.54 -1.39 13.18
N THR A 20 3.66 -1.76 12.56
CA THR A 20 4.97 -1.75 13.25
C THR A 20 5.68 -0.42 13.11
N MET A 21 5.50 0.25 11.97
CA MET A 21 6.16 1.50 11.61
C MET A 21 5.72 2.64 12.51
N VAL A 22 4.42 2.90 12.62
CA VAL A 22 3.86 4.02 13.40
C VAL A 22 4.38 4.05 14.86
N PRO A 23 4.26 2.97 15.66
CA PRO A 23 4.72 3.02 17.05
C PRO A 23 6.26 3.05 17.16
N VAL A 24 7.00 2.58 16.15
CA VAL A 24 8.48 2.69 16.15
C VAL A 24 8.91 4.13 15.93
N ILE A 25 8.31 4.83 14.97
CA ILE A 25 8.70 6.21 14.64
C ILE A 25 8.22 7.23 15.69
N GLU A 26 7.09 6.97 16.34
CA GLU A 26 6.58 7.81 17.45
C GLU A 26 7.47 7.74 18.68
N HIS A 27 8.09 6.57 18.92
CA HIS A 27 8.98 6.31 20.06
C HIS A 27 10.43 6.12 19.62
N ARG A 28 10.83 6.70 18.48
CA ARG A 28 12.12 6.45 17.81
C ARG A 28 13.30 6.60 18.75
N ASP A 29 13.31 7.68 19.53
CA ASP A 29 14.38 8.02 20.48
C ASP A 29 14.58 6.95 21.56
N GLU A 30 13.52 6.23 21.94
CA GLU A 30 13.60 5.12 22.90
C GLU A 30 14.31 3.89 22.33
N PHE A 31 14.27 3.71 21.00
CA PHE A 31 14.92 2.61 20.29
C PHE A 31 16.36 2.94 19.89
N GLU A 32 16.65 4.17 19.47
CA GLU A 32 17.95 4.55 18.90
C GLU A 32 19.14 4.38 19.86
N GLY A 33 18.89 4.37 21.18
CA GLY A 33 19.91 4.02 22.17
C GLY A 33 20.34 2.55 22.17
N TYR A 34 19.63 1.67 21.47
CA TYR A 34 19.84 0.21 21.51
C TYR A 34 19.95 -0.42 20.12
N VAL A 35 19.32 0.17 19.10
CA VAL A 35 19.29 -0.38 17.74
C VAL A 35 19.16 0.74 16.72
N LYS A 36 19.77 0.60 15.54
CA LYS A 36 19.52 1.54 14.47
C LYS A 36 18.14 1.31 13.86
N VAL A 37 17.31 2.33 13.76
CA VAL A 37 15.96 2.23 13.21
C VAL A 37 15.99 2.53 11.70
N ALA A 38 15.65 1.53 10.87
CA ALA A 38 15.55 1.66 9.41
C ALA A 38 14.22 2.25 8.95
N ALA A 39 13.93 3.46 9.43
CA ALA A 39 12.76 4.23 9.08
C ALA A 39 13.10 5.73 9.13
N PRO A 40 12.40 6.55 8.33
CA PRO A 40 12.49 8.00 8.47
C PRO A 40 11.99 8.45 9.86
N THR A 41 12.33 9.69 10.23
CA THR A 41 11.77 10.35 11.41
C THR A 41 10.26 10.54 11.27
N TYR A 42 9.55 10.77 12.38
CA TYR A 42 8.09 10.89 12.38
C TYR A 42 7.58 12.00 11.45
N ASP A 43 8.22 13.17 11.46
CA ASP A 43 7.88 14.34 10.66
C ASP A 43 8.03 14.10 9.15
N ILE A 44 8.95 13.23 8.74
CA ILE A 44 9.11 12.79 7.35
C ILE A 44 8.09 11.69 7.04
N ALA A 45 7.97 10.70 7.92
CA ALA A 45 7.12 9.52 7.72
C ALA A 45 5.64 9.87 7.53
N VAL A 46 5.14 10.84 8.31
CA VAL A 46 3.74 11.28 8.26
C VAL A 46 3.34 11.83 6.89
N LYS A 47 4.29 12.42 6.13
CA LYS A 47 4.03 12.95 4.78
C LYS A 47 3.58 11.85 3.80
N ALA A 48 4.03 10.61 4.00
CA ALA A 48 3.62 9.44 3.22
C ALA A 48 2.38 8.75 3.81
N PHE A 49 2.28 8.61 5.13
CA PHE A 49 1.17 7.88 5.77
C PHE A 49 -0.15 8.65 5.78
N ASP A 50 -0.08 9.99 5.81
CA ASP A 50 -1.22 10.86 5.68
C ASP A 50 -1.46 11.23 4.22
N LYS A 51 -2.49 10.61 3.62
CA LYS A 51 -2.86 10.85 2.21
C LYS A 51 -3.13 12.31 1.90
N ALA A 52 -3.62 13.10 2.87
CA ALA A 52 -3.85 14.53 2.64
C ALA A 52 -2.53 15.28 2.47
N GLN A 53 -1.49 14.94 3.25
CA GLN A 53 -0.17 15.53 3.09
C GLN A 53 0.49 15.11 1.78
N THR A 54 0.39 13.82 1.43
CA THR A 54 0.87 13.31 0.13
C THR A 54 0.26 14.08 -1.03
N VAL A 55 -1.06 14.28 -1.05
CA VAL A 55 -1.76 15.03 -2.10
C VAL A 55 -1.31 16.49 -2.13
N ARG A 56 -1.26 17.17 -0.98
CA ARG A 56 -0.81 18.58 -0.91
C ARG A 56 0.61 18.77 -1.46
N ILE A 57 1.52 17.84 -1.15
CA ILE A 57 2.90 17.89 -1.67
C ILE A 57 2.90 17.62 -3.18
N ALA A 58 2.12 16.65 -3.64
CA ALA A 58 2.00 16.33 -5.06
C ALA A 58 1.48 17.52 -5.88
N GLU A 59 0.41 18.19 -5.41
CA GLU A 59 -0.17 19.38 -6.06
C GLU A 59 0.86 20.52 -6.17
N LYS A 60 1.55 20.84 -5.07
CA LYS A 60 2.63 21.84 -5.05
C LYS A 60 3.78 21.49 -6.00
N SER A 61 4.03 20.19 -6.21
CA SER A 61 5.11 19.67 -7.06
C SER A 61 4.72 19.51 -8.53
N GLY A 62 3.48 19.87 -8.90
CA GLY A 62 2.93 19.68 -10.25
C GLY A 62 2.76 18.22 -10.63
N ILE A 63 2.59 17.32 -9.67
CA ILE A 63 2.38 15.89 -9.87
C ILE A 63 0.87 15.63 -9.93
N PRO A 64 0.33 15.09 -11.03
CA PRO A 64 -1.11 14.89 -11.12
C PRO A 64 -1.61 13.91 -10.05
N CYS A 65 -2.67 14.31 -9.35
CA CYS A 65 -3.33 13.50 -8.33
C CYS A 65 -4.87 13.63 -8.46
N PRO A 66 -5.64 12.73 -7.84
CA PRO A 66 -7.09 12.83 -7.82
C PRO A 66 -7.54 14.07 -7.07
N ARG A 67 -8.64 14.68 -7.52
CA ARG A 67 -9.30 15.74 -6.75
C ARG A 67 -9.69 15.22 -5.38
N THR A 68 -9.29 15.96 -4.35
CA THR A 68 -9.37 15.55 -2.96
C THR A 68 -10.01 16.65 -2.14
N PHE A 69 -11.00 16.26 -1.32
CA PHE A 69 -11.72 17.14 -0.43
C PHE A 69 -11.57 16.60 0.99
N LEU A 70 -11.09 17.45 1.89
CA LEU A 70 -11.00 17.12 3.31
C LEU A 70 -12.37 17.36 3.92
N ILE A 71 -12.89 16.36 4.63
CA ILE A 71 -14.20 16.44 5.24
C ILE A 71 -14.00 16.64 6.73
N GLU A 72 -14.50 17.77 7.23
CA GLU A 72 -14.42 18.08 8.67
C GLU A 72 -15.55 17.37 9.42
N ASP A 73 -16.77 17.51 8.92
CA ASP A 73 -17.97 16.89 9.45
C ASP A 73 -19.00 16.58 8.36
N ILE A 74 -20.11 15.96 8.78
CA ILE A 74 -21.20 15.59 7.89
C ILE A 74 -21.98 16.80 7.36
N GLU A 75 -22.02 17.92 8.08
CA GLU A 75 -22.75 19.12 7.64
C GLU A 75 -22.01 19.79 6.48
N THR A 76 -20.70 19.97 6.62
CA THR A 76 -19.79 20.41 5.54
C THR A 76 -19.91 19.49 4.33
N LEU A 77 -19.99 18.17 4.55
CA LEU A 77 -20.15 17.22 3.46
C LEU A 77 -21.47 17.44 2.71
N LYS A 78 -22.60 17.65 3.41
CA LYS A 78 -23.91 17.89 2.79
C LYS A 78 -23.90 19.12 1.91
N GLU A 79 -23.25 20.19 2.34
CA GLU A 79 -23.17 21.45 1.58
C GLU A 79 -22.41 21.31 0.26
N VAL A 80 -21.37 20.45 0.23
CA VAL A 80 -20.50 20.29 -0.93
C VAL A 80 -20.79 19.03 -1.75
N ALA A 81 -21.66 18.14 -1.29
CA ALA A 81 -21.95 16.84 -1.91
C ALA A 81 -22.42 16.96 -3.37
N ASP A 82 -23.25 17.95 -3.70
CA ASP A 82 -23.75 18.11 -5.08
C ASP A 82 -22.68 18.63 -6.06
N ASN A 83 -21.54 19.12 -5.56
CA ASN A 83 -20.45 19.67 -6.39
C ASN A 83 -19.43 18.61 -6.84
N PHE A 84 -19.51 17.39 -6.34
CA PHE A 84 -18.58 16.32 -6.72
C PHE A 84 -18.89 15.76 -8.11
N ARG A 85 -17.84 15.26 -8.77
CA ARG A 85 -17.99 14.38 -9.94
C ARG A 85 -17.93 12.94 -9.48
N TYR A 86 -19.06 12.25 -9.57
CA TYR A 86 -19.19 10.86 -9.18
C TYR A 86 -18.68 9.90 -10.27
N PRO A 87 -18.21 8.69 -9.90
CA PRO A 87 -18.10 8.17 -8.53
C PRO A 87 -16.93 8.75 -7.72
N VAL A 88 -17.08 8.73 -6.39
CA VAL A 88 -16.06 9.15 -5.42
C VAL A 88 -15.79 8.05 -4.39
N VAL A 89 -14.70 8.17 -3.66
CA VAL A 89 -14.32 7.24 -2.60
C VAL A 89 -14.02 7.99 -1.30
N ILE A 90 -14.62 7.52 -0.21
CA ILE A 90 -14.36 7.97 1.16
C ILE A 90 -13.15 7.20 1.68
N LYS A 91 -12.04 7.89 1.97
CA LYS A 91 -10.81 7.27 2.46
C LYS A 91 -10.45 7.84 3.82
N PRO A 92 -9.94 7.01 4.75
CA PRO A 92 -9.22 7.55 5.90
C PRO A 92 -7.86 8.11 5.42
N ARG A 93 -7.43 9.21 6.03
CA ARG A 93 -6.14 9.85 5.77
C ARG A 93 -5.00 8.88 6.03
N MET A 94 -5.07 8.17 7.15
CA MET A 94 -4.13 7.11 7.52
C MET A 94 -4.82 5.75 7.52
N LYS A 95 -4.12 4.71 7.07
CA LYS A 95 -4.66 3.34 7.03
C LYS A 95 -4.68 2.69 8.41
N VAL A 96 -3.71 3.05 9.24
CA VAL A 96 -3.53 2.52 10.59
C VAL A 96 -3.43 3.71 11.54
N PHE A 97 -4.10 3.59 12.67
CA PHE A 97 -3.91 4.46 13.82
C PHE A 97 -3.91 3.62 15.09
N TRP A 98 -3.30 4.13 16.15
CA TRP A 98 -3.19 3.45 17.43
C TRP A 98 -4.12 4.11 18.44
N GLN A 99 -4.90 3.29 19.15
CA GLN A 99 -5.69 3.71 20.29
C GLN A 99 -5.16 2.98 21.52
N ARG A 100 -4.46 3.70 22.39
CA ARG A 100 -3.75 3.11 23.54
C ARG A 100 -2.83 1.97 23.08
N ASP A 101 -3.12 0.73 23.47
CA ASP A 101 -2.36 -0.49 23.17
C ASP A 101 -2.90 -1.29 21.98
N ARG A 102 -3.91 -0.77 21.27
CA ARG A 102 -4.55 -1.44 20.13
C ARG A 102 -4.36 -0.68 18.82
N GLY A 103 -3.75 -1.33 17.84
CA GLY A 103 -3.69 -0.85 16.47
C GLY A 103 -5.01 -1.10 15.72
N VAL A 104 -5.61 -0.05 15.18
CA VAL A 104 -6.82 -0.11 14.36
C VAL A 104 -6.43 0.08 12.89
N MET A 105 -6.88 -0.83 12.02
CA MET A 105 -6.64 -0.75 10.58
C MET A 105 -7.96 -0.55 9.86
N LEU A 106 -8.07 0.56 9.12
CA LEU A 106 -9.21 0.83 8.26
C LEU A 106 -8.89 0.44 6.83
N LYS A 107 -9.85 -0.23 6.18
CA LYS A 107 -9.76 -0.64 4.78
C LYS A 107 -10.80 0.10 3.96
N VAL A 108 -10.44 0.38 2.71
CA VAL A 108 -11.40 0.84 1.71
C VAL A 108 -12.09 -0.39 1.14
N THR A 109 -13.39 -0.50 1.34
CA THR A 109 -14.23 -1.62 0.87
C THR A 109 -15.39 -1.07 0.04
N PRO A 110 -16.28 -1.92 -0.53
CA PRO A 110 -17.39 -1.43 -1.36
C PRO A 110 -18.25 -0.33 -0.71
N ARG A 111 -18.32 -0.28 0.64
CA ARG A 111 -19.04 0.75 1.39
C ARG A 111 -18.42 2.15 1.28
N ASN A 112 -17.15 2.25 0.90
CA ASN A 112 -16.44 3.51 0.76
C ASN A 112 -16.69 4.19 -0.59
N TYR A 113 -17.26 3.49 -1.57
CA TYR A 113 -17.45 4.02 -2.93
C TYR A 113 -18.86 4.58 -3.05
N ALA A 114 -18.99 5.88 -3.32
CA ALA A 114 -20.27 6.55 -3.50
C ALA A 114 -20.49 6.97 -4.95
N TYR A 115 -21.73 6.83 -5.44
CA TYR A 115 -22.10 7.05 -6.84
C TYR A 115 -23.02 8.26 -7.05
N THR A 116 -23.59 8.81 -5.98
CA THR A 116 -24.43 10.03 -6.00
C THR A 116 -24.21 10.84 -4.72
N SER A 117 -24.72 12.08 -4.66
CA SER A 117 -24.63 12.93 -3.46
C SER A 117 -25.33 12.34 -2.26
N ARG A 118 -26.55 11.83 -2.44
CA ARG A 118 -27.27 11.09 -1.39
C ARG A 118 -26.50 9.87 -0.92
N ASP A 119 -26.01 9.04 -1.84
CA ASP A 119 -25.23 7.84 -1.52
C ASP A 119 -23.94 8.17 -0.75
N LEU A 120 -23.29 9.30 -1.07
CA LEU A 120 -22.10 9.80 -0.35
C LEU A 120 -22.41 10.15 1.10
N ILE A 121 -23.49 10.90 1.33
CA ILE A 121 -23.91 11.31 2.68
C ILE A 121 -24.27 10.08 3.52
N ASP A 122 -25.07 9.18 2.96
CA ASP A 122 -25.53 7.96 3.64
C ASP A 122 -24.33 7.05 4.02
N LYS A 123 -23.40 6.82 3.09
CA LYS A 123 -22.19 6.00 3.34
C LYS A 123 -21.24 6.65 4.32
N TYR A 124 -21.09 7.98 4.27
CA TYR A 124 -20.25 8.69 5.23
C TYR A 124 -20.82 8.54 6.64
N ALA A 125 -22.14 8.75 6.82
CA ALA A 125 -22.82 8.56 8.10
C ALA A 125 -22.66 7.12 8.63
N GLU A 126 -22.79 6.12 7.75
CA GLU A 126 -22.57 4.71 8.09
C GLU A 126 -21.14 4.46 8.60
N ILE A 127 -20.12 4.96 7.87
CA ILE A 127 -18.70 4.81 8.24
C ILE A 127 -18.43 5.45 9.61
N ILE A 128 -18.93 6.67 9.84
CA ILE A 128 -18.76 7.36 11.13
C ILE A 128 -19.46 6.59 12.25
N SER A 129 -20.68 6.09 12.01
CA SER A 129 -21.43 5.32 13.01
C SER A 129 -20.72 4.03 13.41
N LEU A 130 -20.02 3.36 12.50
CA LEU A 130 -19.26 2.13 12.79
C LEU A 130 -18.01 2.39 13.63
N LEU A 131 -17.53 3.62 13.63
CA LEU A 131 -16.39 4.06 14.43
C LEU A 131 -16.85 4.79 15.69
N SER A 132 -18.15 4.84 15.96
CA SER A 132 -18.70 5.38 17.20
C SER A 132 -18.11 4.63 18.40
N GLY A 133 -17.62 5.38 19.38
CA GLY A 133 -16.90 4.85 20.54
C GLY A 133 -15.40 4.64 20.32
N MET A 134 -14.88 4.85 19.10
CA MET A 134 -13.45 4.98 18.85
C MET A 134 -13.04 6.45 18.92
N ASP A 135 -11.82 6.68 19.43
CA ASP A 135 -11.20 8.01 19.43
C ASP A 135 -10.53 8.23 18.07
N VAL A 136 -11.37 8.53 17.07
CA VAL A 136 -10.92 8.83 15.72
C VAL A 136 -10.48 10.29 15.67
N PRO A 137 -9.28 10.60 15.13
CA PRO A 137 -8.84 11.99 15.01
C PRO A 137 -9.85 12.86 14.27
N PRO A 138 -9.96 14.16 14.59
CA PRO A 138 -10.78 15.08 13.79
C PRO A 138 -10.25 15.13 12.35
N ASN A 139 -11.16 15.35 11.38
CA ASN A 139 -10.83 15.47 9.95
C ASN A 139 -10.04 14.25 9.42
N PHE A 140 -10.32 13.05 9.95
CA PHE A 140 -9.61 11.83 9.59
C PHE A 140 -10.04 11.27 8.23
N PHE A 141 -11.22 11.63 7.75
CA PHE A 141 -11.75 11.19 6.46
C PHE A 141 -11.58 12.25 5.38
N MET A 142 -11.37 11.77 4.17
CA MET A 142 -11.31 12.58 2.95
C MET A 142 -12.18 11.92 1.86
N VAL A 143 -12.77 12.74 1.00
CA VAL A 143 -13.49 12.29 -0.19
C VAL A 143 -12.62 12.58 -1.41
N GLN A 144 -12.44 11.57 -2.24
CA GLN A 144 -11.52 11.64 -3.37
C GLN A 144 -12.19 11.15 -4.65
N GLU A 145 -11.86 11.76 -5.78
CA GLU A 145 -12.21 11.29 -7.12
C GLU A 145 -11.82 9.81 -7.29
N LEU A 146 -12.75 8.99 -7.80
CA LEU A 146 -12.41 7.62 -8.19
C LEU A 146 -11.60 7.64 -9.49
N VAL A 147 -10.32 7.28 -9.40
CA VAL A 147 -9.46 7.13 -10.58
C VAL A 147 -9.51 5.70 -11.09
N GLU A 148 -9.80 5.56 -12.38
CA GLU A 148 -9.71 4.31 -13.13
C GLU A 148 -8.41 4.26 -13.95
N GLY A 149 -7.99 3.06 -14.33
CA GLY A 149 -6.78 2.85 -15.12
C GLY A 149 -5.94 1.69 -14.62
N GLU A 150 -4.83 1.47 -15.31
CA GLU A 150 -3.86 0.45 -14.97
C GLU A 150 -3.02 0.90 -13.78
N ALA A 151 -2.82 0.01 -12.80
CA ALA A 151 -2.10 0.32 -11.59
C ALA A 151 -0.59 0.03 -11.72
N TYR A 152 0.22 0.96 -11.22
CA TYR A 152 1.67 0.91 -11.24
C TYR A 152 2.23 1.23 -9.87
N GLY A 153 3.30 0.55 -9.49
CA GLY A 153 4.14 0.92 -8.35
C GLY A 153 5.51 1.33 -8.85
N VAL A 154 6.03 2.44 -8.32
CA VAL A 154 7.42 2.88 -8.48
C VAL A 154 8.08 2.82 -7.12
N GLU A 155 9.06 1.95 -7.00
CA GLU A 155 9.76 1.70 -5.75
C GLU A 155 11.12 2.35 -5.74
N ALA A 156 11.44 3.04 -4.66
CA ALA A 156 12.66 3.81 -4.52
C ALA A 156 13.31 3.60 -3.16
N LEU A 157 14.64 3.68 -3.14
CA LEU A 157 15.44 3.83 -1.93
C LEU A 157 16.09 5.20 -2.00
N MET A 158 15.65 6.08 -1.11
CA MET A 158 16.23 7.42 -0.96
C MET A 158 17.22 7.41 0.19
N HIS A 159 18.34 8.09 0.03
CA HIS A 159 19.28 8.31 1.11
C HIS A 159 20.06 9.60 0.92
N GLU A 160 20.07 10.44 1.94
CA GLU A 160 20.69 11.77 1.95
C GLU A 160 20.22 12.63 0.77
N GLY A 161 18.90 12.61 0.53
CA GLY A 161 18.28 13.33 -0.59
C GLY A 161 18.57 12.76 -2.00
N GLU A 162 19.33 11.66 -2.09
CA GLU A 162 19.69 11.03 -3.36
C GLU A 162 19.01 9.69 -3.60
N LEU A 163 18.75 9.40 -4.88
CA LEU A 163 18.17 8.13 -5.31
C LEU A 163 19.26 7.05 -5.35
N LYS A 164 19.13 6.03 -4.50
CA LYS A 164 20.08 4.90 -4.44
C LYS A 164 19.57 3.65 -5.14
N ALA A 165 18.26 3.45 -5.26
CA ALA A 165 17.72 2.36 -6.05
C ALA A 165 16.34 2.73 -6.60
N ILE A 166 16.01 2.21 -7.78
CA ILE A 166 14.67 2.34 -8.34
C ILE A 166 14.22 1.06 -9.05
N PHE A 167 12.96 0.73 -8.87
CA PHE A 167 12.27 -0.36 -9.53
C PHE A 167 10.85 0.08 -9.87
N MET A 168 10.21 -0.60 -10.82
CA MET A 168 8.84 -0.29 -11.18
C MET A 168 8.13 -1.56 -11.65
N HIS A 169 6.87 -1.70 -11.26
CA HIS A 169 5.99 -2.77 -11.75
C HIS A 169 4.63 -2.26 -12.23
N LYS A 170 4.03 -3.02 -13.13
CA LYS A 170 2.63 -2.92 -13.54
C LYS A 170 1.85 -4.06 -12.91
N ARG A 171 0.73 -3.75 -12.27
CA ARG A 171 -0.18 -4.74 -11.71
C ARG A 171 -1.07 -5.29 -12.82
N LEU A 172 -1.03 -6.61 -12.99
CA LEU A 172 -1.85 -7.34 -13.97
C LEU A 172 -3.13 -7.88 -13.33
N ARG A 173 -3.08 -8.18 -12.03
CA ARG A 173 -4.22 -8.61 -11.21
C ARG A 173 -4.08 -8.05 -9.80
N GLU A 174 -5.23 -7.80 -9.19
CA GLU A 174 -5.35 -7.28 -7.84
C GLU A 174 -6.51 -7.96 -7.11
N TYR A 175 -6.39 -8.10 -5.79
CA TYR A 175 -7.50 -8.46 -4.94
C TYR A 175 -7.62 -7.49 -3.74
N PRO A 176 -8.79 -6.86 -3.54
CA PRO A 176 -10.01 -6.93 -4.36
C PRO A 176 -9.82 -6.38 -5.78
N VAL A 177 -10.63 -6.85 -6.73
CA VAL A 177 -10.54 -6.45 -8.16
C VAL A 177 -10.83 -4.95 -8.40
N THR A 178 -11.40 -4.27 -7.40
CA THR A 178 -11.75 -2.85 -7.44
C THR A 178 -10.59 -1.92 -7.02
N GLY A 179 -9.43 -2.46 -6.66
CA GLY A 179 -8.26 -1.69 -6.23
C GLY A 179 -7.68 -2.22 -4.93
N GLY A 180 -6.97 -3.35 -5.01
CA GLY A 180 -6.42 -4.05 -3.86
C GLY A 180 -4.94 -4.38 -4.00
N ALA A 181 -4.48 -5.33 -3.19
CA ALA A 181 -3.09 -5.79 -3.25
C ALA A 181 -2.84 -6.53 -4.58
N SER A 182 -1.65 -6.33 -5.17
CA SER A 182 -1.30 -6.98 -6.43
C SER A 182 -1.08 -8.48 -6.26
N THR A 183 -1.80 -9.29 -7.04
CA THR A 183 -1.71 -10.76 -7.01
C THR A 183 -0.90 -11.32 -8.17
N LEU A 184 -0.80 -10.57 -9.27
CA LEU A 184 0.07 -10.86 -10.40
C LEU A 184 0.57 -9.53 -10.96
N ARG A 185 1.87 -9.43 -11.22
CA ARG A 185 2.48 -8.22 -11.77
C ARG A 185 3.69 -8.54 -12.63
N VAL A 186 4.14 -7.52 -13.35
CA VAL A 186 5.30 -7.57 -14.23
C VAL A 186 6.18 -6.34 -14.01
N SER A 187 7.49 -6.56 -13.95
CA SER A 187 8.48 -5.48 -13.97
C SER A 187 8.37 -4.68 -15.26
N THR A 188 8.37 -3.37 -15.14
CA THR A 188 8.15 -2.45 -16.26
C THR A 188 8.98 -1.19 -16.08
N ARG A 189 8.90 -0.26 -17.03
CA ARG A 189 9.61 1.01 -16.97
C ARG A 189 8.76 2.12 -17.57
N ASN A 190 8.65 3.22 -16.85
CA ASN A 190 8.02 4.45 -17.34
C ASN A 190 8.77 5.65 -16.75
N GLU A 191 9.52 6.34 -17.60
CA GLU A 191 10.38 7.44 -17.17
C GLU A 191 9.60 8.61 -16.55
N ARG A 192 8.35 8.82 -16.96
CA ARG A 192 7.52 9.89 -16.38
C ARG A 192 7.11 9.54 -14.95
N LEU A 193 6.69 8.30 -14.70
CA LEU A 193 6.32 7.88 -13.33
C LEU A 193 7.56 7.84 -12.42
N ALA A 194 8.70 7.40 -12.93
CA ALA A 194 9.97 7.46 -12.22
C ALA A 194 10.30 8.90 -11.80
N ARG A 195 10.25 9.87 -12.73
CA ARG A 195 10.49 11.28 -12.42
C ARG A 195 9.49 11.85 -11.41
N TYR A 196 8.20 11.55 -11.54
CA TYR A 196 7.20 11.99 -10.56
C TYR A 196 7.49 11.41 -9.17
N SER A 197 7.84 10.13 -9.08
CA SER A 197 8.11 9.47 -7.80
C SER A 197 9.34 10.05 -7.11
N VAL A 198 10.44 10.19 -7.84
CA VAL A 198 11.69 10.76 -7.29
C VAL A 198 11.48 12.21 -6.86
N ARG A 199 10.77 13.01 -7.67
CA ARG A 199 10.43 14.39 -7.29
C ARG A 199 9.59 14.42 -6.01
N LEU A 200 8.51 13.65 -5.95
CA LEU A 200 7.64 13.58 -4.78
C LEU A 200 8.41 13.24 -3.51
N LEU A 201 9.27 12.20 -3.59
CA LEU A 201 10.07 11.75 -2.45
C LEU A 201 11.13 12.78 -2.04
N LYS A 202 11.75 13.48 -2.99
CA LYS A 202 12.67 14.60 -2.67
C LYS A 202 11.93 15.76 -1.97
N GLU A 203 10.75 16.14 -2.44
CA GLU A 203 9.93 17.20 -1.83
C GLU A 203 9.39 16.80 -0.44
N MET A 204 9.19 15.51 -0.20
CA MET A 204 8.91 14.98 1.14
C MET A 204 10.13 15.02 2.06
N GLY A 205 11.35 15.15 1.53
CA GLY A 205 12.58 14.90 2.27
C GLY A 205 12.69 13.43 2.70
N TRP A 206 12.23 12.52 1.85
CA TRP A 206 12.09 11.10 2.20
C TRP A 206 13.44 10.40 2.35
N GLU A 207 13.56 9.56 3.38
CA GLU A 207 14.71 8.70 3.65
C GLU A 207 14.24 7.23 3.80
N GLY A 208 14.99 6.30 3.21
CA GLY A 208 14.69 4.87 3.20
C GLY A 208 13.83 4.43 2.02
N VAL A 209 13.20 3.26 2.16
CA VAL A 209 12.40 2.64 1.09
C VAL A 209 10.99 3.22 1.02
N ALA A 210 10.47 3.41 -0.18
CA ALA A 210 9.07 3.73 -0.44
C ALA A 210 8.59 3.14 -1.76
N MET A 211 7.28 2.89 -1.85
CA MET A 211 6.58 2.60 -3.10
C MET A 211 5.54 3.69 -3.37
N VAL A 212 5.70 4.42 -4.47
CA VAL A 212 4.75 5.41 -4.96
C VAL A 212 3.80 4.73 -5.93
N GLU A 213 2.49 4.79 -5.66
CA GLU A 213 1.47 4.15 -6.49
C GLU A 213 0.80 5.12 -7.44
N PHE A 214 0.59 4.71 -8.68
CA PHE A 214 -0.13 5.47 -9.70
C PHE A 214 -1.22 4.62 -10.34
N LYS A 215 -2.30 5.28 -10.78
CA LYS A 215 -3.20 4.75 -11.81
C LYS A 215 -2.99 5.53 -13.10
N MET A 216 -2.82 4.83 -14.20
CA MET A 216 -2.61 5.41 -15.52
C MET A 216 -3.70 4.98 -16.48
N ASN A 217 -4.37 5.95 -17.11
CA ASN A 217 -5.31 5.68 -18.17
C ASN A 217 -4.54 5.15 -19.40
N PRO A 218 -4.87 3.96 -19.92
CA PRO A 218 -4.14 3.37 -21.04
C PRO A 218 -4.38 4.10 -22.38
N CYS A 219 -5.46 4.87 -22.51
CA CYS A 219 -5.83 5.54 -23.76
C CYS A 219 -5.01 6.80 -24.03
N ASP A 220 -4.84 7.65 -23.02
CA ASP A 220 -4.13 8.94 -23.12
C ASP A 220 -2.81 8.97 -22.34
N GLY A 221 -2.54 7.91 -21.57
CA GLY A 221 -1.38 7.83 -20.69
C GLY A 221 -1.46 8.74 -19.48
N ASN A 222 -2.57 9.40 -19.16
CA ASN A 222 -2.63 10.29 -18.00
C ASN A 222 -2.54 9.47 -16.71
N ALA A 223 -1.53 9.77 -15.89
CA ALA A 223 -1.28 9.07 -14.64
C ALA A 223 -1.59 9.97 -13.45
N LYS A 224 -2.29 9.43 -12.45
CA LYS A 224 -2.60 10.11 -11.18
C LYS A 224 -1.99 9.34 -10.02
N LEU A 225 -1.35 10.06 -9.11
CA LEU A 225 -0.82 9.55 -7.85
C LEU A 225 -1.94 9.01 -6.96
N MET A 226 -1.79 7.80 -6.44
CA MET A 226 -2.78 7.18 -5.57
C MET A 226 -2.38 7.23 -4.09
N GLU A 227 -1.15 6.84 -3.76
CA GLU A 227 -0.60 6.84 -2.40
C GLU A 227 0.93 6.66 -2.41
N VAL A 228 1.56 6.90 -1.25
CA VAL A 228 2.95 6.55 -0.98
C VAL A 228 2.98 5.56 0.18
N ASN A 229 3.51 4.37 -0.08
CA ASN A 229 3.77 3.36 0.93
C ASN A 229 5.21 3.52 1.42
N GLY A 230 5.40 4.24 2.53
CA GLY A 230 6.70 4.54 3.13
C GLY A 230 7.35 3.38 3.89
N ARG A 231 7.39 2.18 3.29
CA ARG A 231 7.90 0.93 3.85
C ARG A 231 8.08 -0.11 2.74
N PHE A 232 8.58 -1.29 3.07
CA PHE A 232 8.55 -2.42 2.14
C PHE A 232 7.12 -2.76 1.70
N TRP A 233 7.00 -3.15 0.44
CA TRP A 233 5.75 -3.49 -0.24
C TRP A 233 5.61 -5.01 -0.35
N GLY A 234 4.37 -5.49 -0.49
CA GLY A 234 4.10 -6.93 -0.57
C GLY A 234 4.74 -7.62 -1.78
N SER A 235 4.98 -6.86 -2.87
CA SER A 235 5.58 -7.37 -4.10
C SER A 235 7.11 -7.33 -4.16
N LEU A 236 7.80 -7.29 -3.01
CA LEU A 236 9.24 -7.10 -2.92
C LEU A 236 10.06 -8.12 -3.70
N SER A 237 9.67 -9.41 -3.67
CA SER A 237 10.38 -10.49 -4.36
C SER A 237 10.51 -10.23 -5.87
N LEU A 238 9.57 -9.50 -6.48
CA LEU A 238 9.68 -9.11 -7.89
C LEU A 238 10.89 -8.19 -8.14
N ALA A 239 11.11 -7.19 -7.27
CA ALA A 239 12.22 -6.26 -7.41
C ALA A 239 13.57 -6.99 -7.29
N VAL A 240 13.69 -7.85 -6.26
CA VAL A 240 14.87 -8.69 -6.03
C VAL A 240 15.13 -9.60 -7.23
N ASN A 241 14.11 -10.32 -7.69
CA ASN A 241 14.22 -11.22 -8.84
C ASN A 241 14.51 -10.46 -10.15
N ALA A 242 14.11 -9.20 -10.27
CA ALA A 242 14.44 -8.34 -11.40
C ALA A 242 15.87 -7.77 -11.33
N GLY A 243 16.55 -7.88 -10.18
CA GLY A 243 17.94 -7.48 -9.97
C GLY A 243 18.14 -6.30 -9.01
N VAL A 244 17.11 -5.86 -8.28
CA VAL A 244 17.20 -4.76 -7.30
C VAL A 244 16.94 -5.28 -5.89
N ASP A 245 18.01 -5.56 -5.15
CA ASP A 245 17.94 -6.06 -3.78
C ASP A 245 17.79 -4.92 -2.76
N PHE A 246 16.57 -4.38 -2.66
CA PHE A 246 16.27 -3.28 -1.73
C PHE A 246 16.63 -3.60 -0.27
N PRO A 247 16.32 -4.79 0.29
CA PRO A 247 16.75 -5.16 1.65
C PRO A 247 18.24 -5.04 1.84
N TYR A 248 19.03 -5.61 0.92
CA TYR A 248 20.49 -5.60 1.03
C TYR A 248 21.06 -4.19 0.87
N LEU A 249 20.55 -3.42 -0.10
CA LEU A 249 20.98 -2.04 -0.32
C LEU A 249 20.67 -1.15 0.88
N MET A 250 19.47 -1.25 1.44
CA MET A 250 19.09 -0.49 2.63
C MET A 250 19.91 -0.92 3.85
N TYR A 251 20.13 -2.22 4.06
CA TYR A 251 21.00 -2.73 5.12
C TYR A 251 22.41 -2.14 5.04
N LYS A 252 23.03 -2.16 3.85
CA LYS A 252 24.37 -1.57 3.65
C LYS A 252 24.42 -0.09 4.00
N LEU A 253 23.48 0.70 3.48
CA LEU A 253 23.37 2.13 3.78
C LEU A 253 23.19 2.39 5.27
N MET A 254 22.31 1.61 5.91
CA MET A 254 22.06 1.74 7.34
C MET A 254 23.29 1.37 8.17
N LEU A 255 24.21 0.53 7.69
CA LEU A 255 25.49 0.30 8.37
C LEU A 255 26.60 1.29 7.96
N GLY A 256 26.26 2.39 7.28
CA GLY A 256 27.24 3.38 6.84
C GLY A 256 28.18 2.86 5.75
N LYS A 257 27.77 1.83 5.02
CA LYS A 257 28.53 1.29 3.89
C LYS A 257 28.09 1.96 2.60
N ASP A 258 29.04 2.22 1.72
CA ASP A 258 28.76 2.72 0.38
C ASP A 258 27.96 1.70 -0.45
N VAL A 259 27.05 2.23 -1.27
CA VAL A 259 26.29 1.45 -2.24
C VAL A 259 26.30 2.16 -3.58
N ASP A 260 26.61 1.41 -4.64
CA ASP A 260 26.40 1.89 -6.00
C ASP A 260 24.90 2.03 -6.28
N PRO A 261 24.46 3.15 -6.88
CA PRO A 261 23.07 3.31 -7.26
C PRO A 261 22.57 2.20 -8.20
N CYS A 262 21.53 1.49 -7.79
CA CYS A 262 20.93 0.40 -8.56
C CYS A 262 19.70 0.89 -9.32
N CYS A 263 19.91 1.41 -10.53
CA CYS A 263 18.84 1.95 -11.39
C CYS A 263 18.57 1.11 -12.66
N ARG A 264 19.18 -0.08 -12.75
CA ARG A 264 19.00 -1.01 -13.87
C ARG A 264 18.48 -2.33 -13.35
N TYR A 265 17.46 -2.86 -14.02
CA TYR A 265 16.81 -4.12 -13.69
C TYR A 265 16.20 -4.75 -14.95
N ARG A 266 15.92 -6.04 -14.88
CA ARG A 266 15.28 -6.79 -15.97
C ARG A 266 13.80 -6.42 -16.04
N VAL A 267 13.35 -5.97 -17.22
CA VAL A 267 11.93 -5.70 -17.53
C VAL A 267 11.29 -6.99 -18.06
N GLY A 268 9.99 -7.18 -17.80
CA GLY A 268 9.24 -8.36 -18.25
C GLY A 268 9.29 -9.55 -17.29
N VAL A 269 10.08 -9.48 -16.21
CA VAL A 269 10.02 -10.44 -15.10
C VAL A 269 8.64 -10.36 -14.45
N MET A 270 7.99 -11.51 -14.29
CA MET A 270 6.69 -11.62 -13.65
C MET A 270 6.80 -12.29 -12.29
N GLN A 271 5.90 -11.94 -11.38
CA GLN A 271 5.82 -12.51 -10.05
C GLN A 271 4.37 -12.57 -9.60
N ARG A 272 4.03 -13.63 -8.86
CA ARG A 272 2.67 -13.96 -8.43
C ARG A 272 2.60 -14.09 -6.91
N TRP A 273 1.47 -13.69 -6.34
CA TRP A 273 1.10 -14.00 -4.97
C TRP A 273 -0.11 -14.93 -4.99
N LEU A 274 0.12 -16.24 -4.99
CA LEU A 274 -0.94 -17.23 -5.14
C LEU A 274 -1.85 -17.32 -3.91
N LEU A 275 -1.25 -17.44 -2.71
CA LEU A 275 -1.97 -17.75 -1.46
C LEU A 275 -2.05 -16.54 -0.51
N PRO A 276 -3.26 -16.04 -0.19
CA PRO A 276 -4.55 -16.32 -0.81
C PRO A 276 -4.84 -15.44 -2.04
N GLY A 277 -3.94 -14.51 -2.38
CA GLY A 277 -4.18 -13.41 -3.32
C GLY A 277 -4.82 -13.82 -4.64
N ASP A 278 -4.07 -14.52 -5.50
CA ASP A 278 -4.53 -14.82 -6.86
C ASP A 278 -5.65 -15.86 -6.88
N LEU A 279 -5.77 -16.70 -5.84
CA LEU A 279 -6.94 -17.58 -5.66
C LEU A 279 -8.22 -16.77 -5.38
N LEU A 280 -8.14 -15.75 -4.52
CA LEU A 280 -9.26 -14.85 -4.25
C LEU A 280 -9.62 -14.02 -5.48
N TRP A 281 -8.62 -13.59 -6.26
CA TRP A 281 -8.84 -12.99 -7.58
C TRP A 281 -9.60 -13.94 -8.50
N LEU A 282 -9.19 -15.21 -8.62
CA LEU A 282 -9.86 -16.21 -9.45
C LEU A 282 -11.32 -16.40 -8.99
N TYR A 283 -11.53 -16.61 -7.69
CA TYR A 283 -12.85 -16.78 -7.10
C TYR A 283 -13.77 -15.61 -7.44
N SER A 284 -13.32 -14.37 -7.20
CA SER A 284 -14.08 -13.15 -7.51
C SER A 284 -14.35 -13.01 -9.01
N SER A 285 -13.35 -13.31 -9.85
CA SER A 285 -13.45 -13.19 -11.30
C SER A 285 -14.42 -14.20 -11.90
N VAL A 286 -14.44 -15.44 -11.40
CA VAL A 286 -15.37 -16.49 -11.83
C VAL A 286 -16.79 -16.21 -11.36
N ARG A 287 -16.96 -15.74 -10.12
CA ARG A 287 -18.26 -15.42 -9.53
C ARG A 287 -18.93 -14.23 -10.24
N ASN A 288 -18.15 -13.21 -10.61
CA ASN A 288 -18.63 -11.96 -11.20
C ASN A 288 -18.36 -11.86 -12.71
N SER A 289 -18.08 -12.99 -13.38
CA SER A 289 -17.55 -12.98 -14.75
C SER A 289 -18.57 -12.46 -15.77
N LYS A 290 -18.23 -11.36 -16.45
CA LYS A 290 -18.91 -10.92 -17.70
C LYS A 290 -18.31 -11.58 -18.95
N GLU A 291 -17.06 -12.02 -18.89
CA GLU A 291 -16.31 -12.58 -20.03
C GLU A 291 -16.34 -14.12 -20.11
N GLY A 292 -17.08 -14.78 -19.22
CA GLY A 292 -17.20 -16.24 -19.16
C GLY A 292 -16.21 -16.92 -18.19
N LYS A 293 -16.73 -17.89 -17.40
CA LYS A 293 -15.97 -18.60 -16.35
C LYS A 293 -14.73 -19.34 -16.88
N LEU A 294 -14.85 -19.99 -18.05
CA LEU A 294 -13.76 -20.72 -18.68
C LEU A 294 -12.59 -19.80 -19.04
N LYS A 295 -12.87 -18.58 -19.53
CA LYS A 295 -11.84 -17.60 -19.87
C LYS A 295 -11.06 -17.13 -18.64
N CYS A 296 -11.75 -16.92 -17.50
CA CYS A 296 -11.09 -16.60 -16.24
C CYS A 296 -10.15 -17.73 -15.79
N LEU A 297 -10.58 -18.99 -15.91
CA LEU A 297 -9.77 -20.15 -15.57
C LEU A 297 -8.54 -20.28 -16.48
N ILE A 298 -8.71 -20.12 -17.80
CA ILE A 298 -7.60 -20.14 -18.76
C ILE A 298 -6.57 -19.06 -18.43
N LYS A 299 -7.00 -17.81 -18.15
CA LYS A 299 -6.10 -16.73 -17.73
C LYS A 299 -5.34 -17.11 -16.46
N PHE A 300 -6.00 -17.70 -15.47
CA PHE A 300 -5.37 -18.14 -14.23
C PHE A 300 -4.29 -19.21 -14.48
N LEU A 301 -4.63 -20.26 -15.24
CA LEU A 301 -3.71 -21.36 -15.57
C LEU A 301 -2.54 -20.92 -16.44
N ALA A 302 -2.74 -19.92 -17.31
CA ALA A 302 -1.66 -19.35 -18.11
C ALA A 302 -0.55 -18.71 -17.25
N SER A 303 -0.82 -18.38 -15.98
CA SER A 303 0.16 -17.81 -15.04
C SER A 303 0.72 -18.84 -14.05
N SER A 304 0.50 -20.14 -14.24
CA SER A 304 1.00 -21.19 -13.34
C SER A 304 2.52 -21.38 -13.38
N HIS A 305 3.18 -20.92 -14.45
CA HIS A 305 4.65 -20.97 -14.58
C HIS A 305 5.35 -19.77 -13.94
N VAL A 306 4.60 -18.76 -13.47
CA VAL A 306 5.15 -17.54 -12.88
C VAL A 306 5.64 -17.85 -11.46
N ALA A 307 6.84 -17.37 -11.12
CA ALA A 307 7.40 -17.52 -9.79
C ALA A 307 6.51 -16.88 -8.71
N ASP A 308 6.43 -17.52 -7.54
CA ASP A 308 5.63 -17.05 -6.42
C ASP A 308 6.45 -16.20 -5.44
N ASP A 309 5.80 -15.30 -4.73
CA ASP A 309 6.39 -14.46 -3.70
C ASP A 309 6.89 -15.21 -2.48
N ILE A 310 6.18 -16.28 -2.12
CA ILE A 310 6.37 -16.99 -0.86
C ILE A 310 6.61 -18.47 -1.12
N ILE A 311 5.91 -19.06 -2.09
CA ILE A 311 6.02 -20.48 -2.38
C ILE A 311 7.37 -20.77 -3.05
N SER A 312 8.22 -21.51 -2.33
CA SER A 312 9.55 -21.90 -2.77
C SER A 312 9.84 -23.34 -2.36
N LEU A 313 10.42 -24.10 -3.29
CA LEU A 313 10.93 -25.45 -3.00
C LEU A 313 12.25 -25.41 -2.24
N ASN A 314 13.01 -24.32 -2.37
CA ASN A 314 14.31 -24.15 -1.73
C ASN A 314 14.19 -23.59 -0.30
N ASP A 315 13.05 -22.98 0.03
CA ASP A 315 12.74 -22.53 1.39
C ASP A 315 11.26 -22.75 1.70
N PHE A 316 10.97 -23.92 2.27
CA PHE A 316 9.59 -24.35 2.52
C PHE A 316 8.97 -23.70 3.77
N ARG A 317 9.77 -23.13 4.69
CA ARG A 317 9.27 -22.61 5.96
C ARG A 317 8.32 -21.40 5.77
N PRO A 318 8.66 -20.38 4.94
CA PRO A 318 7.71 -19.31 4.60
C PRO A 318 6.43 -19.83 3.96
N THR A 319 6.54 -20.86 3.11
CA THR A 319 5.39 -21.50 2.45
C THR A 319 4.42 -22.07 3.49
N LEU A 320 4.93 -22.86 4.44
CA LEU A 320 4.13 -23.41 5.53
C LEU A 320 3.49 -22.31 6.37
N GLY A 321 4.25 -21.26 6.70
CA GLY A 321 3.75 -20.09 7.43
C GLY A 321 2.59 -19.39 6.72
N ALA A 322 2.69 -19.20 5.40
CA ALA A 322 1.63 -18.62 4.59
C ALA A 322 0.37 -19.51 4.57
N VAL A 323 0.53 -20.83 4.42
CA VAL A 323 -0.60 -21.77 4.49
C VAL A 323 -1.31 -21.69 5.83
N ILE A 324 -0.56 -21.72 6.95
CA ILE A 324 -1.13 -21.59 8.30
C ILE A 324 -1.87 -20.26 8.45
N SER A 325 -1.28 -19.15 7.97
CA SER A 325 -1.91 -17.84 8.04
C SER A 325 -3.21 -17.77 7.24
N VAL A 326 -3.25 -18.38 6.05
CA VAL A 326 -4.46 -18.46 5.21
C VAL A 326 -5.54 -19.28 5.90
N LEU A 327 -5.20 -20.43 6.49
CA LEU A 327 -6.16 -21.27 7.22
C LEU A 327 -6.74 -20.54 8.44
N ARG A 328 -5.90 -19.79 9.17
CA ARG A 328 -6.35 -18.96 10.28
C ARG A 328 -7.29 -17.86 9.81
N ASP A 329 -6.90 -17.10 8.78
CA ASP A 329 -7.72 -16.04 8.21
C ASP A 329 -9.07 -16.58 7.70
N PHE A 330 -9.07 -17.76 7.07
CA PHE A 330 -10.29 -18.44 6.65
C PHE A 330 -11.18 -18.81 7.85
N SER A 331 -10.59 -19.33 8.94
CA SER A 331 -11.32 -19.60 10.18
C SER A 331 -11.95 -18.34 10.76
N ASP A 332 -11.24 -17.21 10.74
CA ASP A 332 -11.76 -15.93 11.23
C ASP A 332 -12.89 -15.40 10.35
N VAL A 333 -12.82 -15.61 9.03
CA VAL A 333 -13.93 -15.29 8.12
C VAL A 333 -15.16 -16.13 8.42
N VAL A 334 -15.00 -17.45 8.57
CA VAL A 334 -16.11 -18.36 8.89
C VAL A 334 -16.75 -18.02 10.24
N LYS A 335 -15.94 -17.58 11.21
CA LYS A 335 -16.42 -17.14 12.54
C LYS A 335 -16.99 -15.72 12.56
N GLY A 336 -17.06 -15.03 11.41
CA GLY A 336 -17.55 -13.65 11.33
C GLY A 336 -16.64 -12.61 11.98
N LYS A 337 -15.42 -12.97 12.36
CA LYS A 337 -14.42 -12.05 12.95
C LYS A 337 -13.76 -11.17 11.89
N LYS A 338 -13.74 -11.65 10.64
CA LYS A 338 -13.08 -10.98 9.52
C LYS A 338 -13.95 -11.05 8.25
N THR A 339 -13.91 -10.04 7.38
CA THR A 339 -14.51 -10.13 6.04
C THR A 339 -13.55 -10.80 5.06
N ILE A 340 -14.05 -11.25 3.90
CA ILE A 340 -13.21 -11.73 2.79
C ILE A 340 -12.29 -10.62 2.22
N TYR A 341 -12.63 -9.36 2.44
CA TYR A 341 -11.80 -8.19 2.15
C TYR A 341 -10.75 -7.91 3.25
N GLY A 342 -10.83 -8.69 4.32
CA GLY A 342 -9.92 -8.71 5.44
C GLY A 342 -10.14 -7.59 6.45
N GLU A 343 -11.31 -6.95 6.49
CA GLU A 343 -11.70 -6.09 7.61
C GLU A 343 -11.90 -6.97 8.83
N ALA A 344 -11.41 -6.57 9.99
CA ALA A 344 -11.75 -7.23 11.25
C ALA A 344 -12.90 -6.45 11.91
N PHE A 345 -13.90 -7.16 12.42
CA PHE A 345 -14.93 -6.56 13.27
C PHE A 345 -14.43 -6.60 14.71
N VAL A 346 -14.44 -5.44 15.37
CA VAL A 346 -13.88 -5.22 16.71
C VAL A 346 -14.59 -6.05 17.76
#